data_AF-A0A486W2T9-F1
#
_entry.id   AF-A0A486W2T9-F1
#
_cell.length_a   1.000
_cell.length_b   1.000
_cell.length_c   1.000
_cell.angle_alpha   90.00
_cell.angle_beta   90.00
_cell.angle_gamma   90.00
#
_symmetry.space_group_name_H-M   'P 1'
#
loop_
_entity.id
_entity.type
_entity.pdbx_description
1 polymer ?
#
loop_
_entity_poly.entity_id
_entity_poly.type
_entity_poly.pdbx_seq_one_letter_code
_entity_poly.pdbx_strand_id
1 'polypeptide(L)'
;MVDPTSLAAISGTLDLVNKSVDLVRNLRKKGDEELTAAEMRNTLIDLLDDLVEVKSEFVTLKAVLLGKEEEIQNLKAQLEGKTKLTFDGKIYWLEGDKTPYCSKCYEKDSLAFHLSFAKAYPAWGDREHWYCLNCNATFYDS
;
A
#
# COMPACT_ATOMS: atom_id res chain seq x y z
N MET A 1 -1.81 4.93 -8.05
CA MET A 1 -2.63 6.13 -8.32
C MET A 1 -3.40 6.42 -7.04
N VAL A 2 -3.35 7.65 -6.51
CA VAL A 2 -4.10 8.01 -5.30
C VAL A 2 -5.59 8.00 -5.66
N ASP A 3 -6.41 7.34 -4.85
CA ASP A 3 -7.85 7.29 -5.09
C ASP A 3 -8.47 8.70 -4.94
N PRO A 4 -9.32 9.14 -5.88
CA PRO A 4 -9.91 10.48 -5.87
C PRO A 4 -10.77 10.75 -4.63
N THR A 5 -11.31 9.71 -3.97
CA THR A 5 -12.09 9.81 -2.74
C THR A 5 -11.20 10.21 -1.55
N SER A 6 -10.00 9.63 -1.45
CA SER A 6 -8.99 9.98 -0.43
C SER A 6 -8.49 11.42 -0.59
N LEU A 7 -8.29 11.87 -1.83
CA LEU A 7 -7.89 13.24 -2.14
C LEU A 7 -8.99 14.25 -1.76
N ALA A 8 -10.25 13.93 -2.06
CA ALA A 8 -11.39 14.76 -1.67
C ALA A 8 -11.55 14.84 -0.14
N ALA A 9 -11.39 13.72 0.57
CA ALA A 9 -11.49 13.68 2.03
C ALA A 9 -10.39 14.51 2.73
N ILE A 10 -9.14 14.42 2.26
CA ILE A 10 -8.02 15.21 2.81
C ILE A 10 -8.20 16.70 2.50
N SER A 11 -8.65 17.03 1.28
CA SER A 11 -8.88 18.42 0.88
C SER A 11 -10.00 19.08 1.70
N GLY A 12 -11.11 18.37 1.92
CA GLY A 12 -12.24 18.88 2.72
C GLY A 12 -11.83 19.22 4.16
N THR A 13 -11.09 18.31 4.82
CA THR A 13 -10.66 18.54 6.20
C THR A 13 -9.64 19.66 6.34
N LEU A 14 -8.78 19.88 5.33
CA LEU A 14 -7.86 21.02 5.33
C LEU A 14 -8.62 22.35 5.21
N ASP A 15 -9.62 22.41 4.32
CA ASP A 15 -10.47 23.59 4.15
C ASP A 15 -11.26 23.92 5.42
N LEU A 16 -11.74 22.90 6.12
CA LEU A 16 -12.52 23.06 7.34
C LEU A 16 -11.67 23.51 8.53
N VAL A 17 -10.45 22.97 8.67
CA VAL A 17 -9.46 23.48 9.64
C VAL A 17 -9.13 24.95 9.38
N ASN A 18 -8.96 25.35 8.11
CA ASN A 18 -8.72 26.75 7.76
C ASN A 18 -9.91 27.64 8.13
N LYS A 19 -11.16 27.20 7.89
CA LYS A 19 -12.37 27.92 8.32
C LYS A 19 -12.42 28.11 9.84
N SER A 20 -12.17 27.07 10.63
CA SER A 20 -12.15 27.20 12.09
C SER A 20 -11.05 28.14 12.59
N VAL A 21 -9.87 28.13 11.95
CA VAL A 21 -8.78 29.07 12.25
C VAL A 21 -9.19 30.51 11.92
N ASP A 22 -9.87 30.73 10.81
CA ASP A 22 -10.35 32.05 10.42
C ASP A 22 -11.49 32.54 11.33
N LEU A 23 -12.35 31.64 11.82
CA LEU A 23 -13.37 31.98 12.80
C LEU A 23 -12.77 32.43 14.14
N VAL A 24 -11.75 31.71 14.64
CA VAL A 24 -10.98 32.09 15.83
C VAL A 24 -10.28 33.45 15.63
N ARG A 25 -9.71 33.70 14.44
CA ARG A 25 -9.08 34.99 14.11
C ARG A 25 -10.10 36.13 14.10
N ASN A 26 -11.30 35.90 13.56
CA ASN A 26 -12.36 36.90 13.51
C ASN A 26 -12.95 37.17 14.90
N LEU A 27 -13.11 36.14 15.73
CA LEU A 27 -13.46 36.26 17.15
C LEU A 27 -12.48 37.14 17.90
N ARG A 28 -11.17 36.89 17.72
CA ARG A 28 -10.11 37.70 18.34
C ARG A 28 -10.21 39.16 17.90
N LYS A 29 -10.32 39.43 16.59
CA LYS A 29 -10.45 40.79 16.06
C LYS A 29 -11.68 41.52 16.60
N LYS A 30 -12.82 40.83 16.68
CA LYS A 30 -14.06 41.41 17.20
C LYS A 30 -14.02 41.62 18.70
N GLY A 31 -13.38 40.75 19.48
CA GLY A 31 -13.23 40.92 20.94
C GLY A 31 -12.23 42.02 21.34
N ASP A 32 -11.33 42.42 20.43
CA ASP A 32 -10.50 43.62 20.59
C ASP A 32 -11.33 44.92 20.39
N GLU A 33 -12.52 44.82 19.81
CA GLU A 33 -13.57 45.84 19.78
C GLU A 33 -14.60 45.48 20.88
N GLU A 34 -15.25 46.44 21.56
CA GLU A 34 -16.17 46.10 22.67
C GLU A 34 -17.41 45.32 22.16
N LEU A 35 -17.35 43.98 22.22
CA LEU A 35 -18.49 43.10 21.93
C LEU A 35 -19.50 43.12 23.07
N THR A 36 -20.78 43.17 22.72
CA THR A 36 -21.84 42.89 23.69
C THR A 36 -21.84 41.40 24.07
N ALA A 37 -22.35 41.08 25.26
CA ALA A 37 -22.45 39.68 25.72
C ALA A 37 -23.28 38.77 24.78
N ALA A 38 -24.22 39.35 24.03
CA ALA A 38 -25.03 38.63 23.05
C ALA A 38 -24.22 38.26 21.79
N GLU A 39 -23.41 39.18 21.28
CA GLU A 39 -22.56 38.94 20.10
C GLU A 39 -21.45 37.93 20.42
N MET A 40 -20.89 38.00 21.64
CA MET A 40 -19.94 37.01 22.13
C MET A 40 -20.57 35.60 22.16
N ARG A 41 -21.80 35.46 22.66
CA ARG A 41 -22.51 34.16 22.69
C ARG A 41 -22.76 33.60 21.31
N ASN A 42 -23.27 34.42 20.38
CA ASN A 42 -23.54 33.95 19.02
C ASN A 42 -22.27 33.47 18.33
N THR A 43 -21.18 34.24 18.47
CA THR A 43 -19.92 33.86 17.81
C THR A 43 -19.28 32.59 18.43
N LEU A 44 -19.51 32.34 19.72
CA LEU A 44 -19.11 31.08 20.35
C LEU A 44 -19.96 29.88 19.88
N ILE A 45 -21.25 30.10 19.59
CA ILE A 45 -22.13 29.08 19.02
C ILE A 45 -21.67 28.72 17.61
N ASP A 46 -21.41 29.72 16.77
CA ASP A 46 -20.90 29.52 15.41
C ASP A 46 -19.59 28.72 15.42
N LEU A 47 -18.69 29.04 16.36
CA LEU A 47 -17.43 28.28 16.53
C LEU A 47 -17.66 26.84 16.95
N LEU A 48 -18.64 26.60 17.81
CA LEU A 48 -19.00 25.26 18.26
C LEU A 48 -19.54 24.41 17.11
N ASP A 49 -20.38 24.99 16.25
CA ASP A 49 -20.95 24.33 15.08
C ASP A 49 -19.84 23.97 14.07
N ASP A 50 -18.94 24.92 13.76
CA ASP A 50 -17.78 24.67 12.90
C ASP A 50 -16.90 23.53 13.45
N LEU A 51 -16.64 23.52 14.75
CA LEU A 51 -15.79 22.51 15.39
C LEU A 51 -16.44 21.11 15.36
N VAL A 52 -17.77 21.06 15.46
CA VAL A 52 -18.55 19.82 15.31
C VAL A 52 -18.47 19.30 13.88
N GLU A 53 -18.54 20.18 12.87
CA GLU A 53 -18.35 19.81 11.47
C GLU A 53 -16.95 19.21 11.26
N VAL A 54 -15.90 19.86 11.79
CA VAL A 54 -14.50 19.36 11.70
C VAL A 54 -14.38 17.98 12.30
N LYS A 55 -14.98 17.77 13.46
CA LYS A 55 -14.98 16.47 14.13
C LYS A 55 -15.66 15.40 13.28
N SER A 56 -16.75 15.72 12.60
CA SER A 56 -17.47 14.79 11.73
C SER A 56 -16.63 14.36 10.52
N GLU A 57 -16.00 15.32 9.84
CA GLU A 57 -15.10 15.02 8.73
C GLU A 57 -13.88 14.21 9.16
N PHE A 58 -13.30 14.54 10.32
CA PHE A 58 -12.16 13.80 10.87
C PHE A 58 -12.51 12.33 11.17
N VAL A 59 -13.71 12.07 11.71
CA VAL A 59 -14.22 10.70 11.91
C VAL A 59 -14.34 9.96 10.58
N THR A 60 -14.80 10.65 9.53
CA THR A 60 -14.92 10.08 8.18
C THR A 60 -13.54 9.73 7.59
N LEU A 61 -12.56 10.62 7.71
CA LEU A 61 -11.16 10.37 7.34
C LEU A 61 -10.58 9.17 8.07
N LYS A 62 -10.83 9.05 9.37
CA LYS A 62 -10.36 7.92 10.16
C LYS A 62 -10.96 6.61 9.65
N ALA A 63 -12.24 6.60 9.27
CA ALA A 63 -12.88 5.41 8.70
C ALA A 63 -12.25 5.00 7.36
N VAL A 64 -11.97 5.98 6.47
CA VAL A 64 -11.28 5.73 5.20
C VAL A 64 -9.88 5.16 5.43
N LEU A 65 -9.13 5.73 6.37
CA LEU A 65 -7.78 5.27 6.70
C LEU A 65 -7.77 3.83 7.21
N LEU A 66 -8.71 3.49 8.11
CA LEU A 66 -8.85 2.12 8.62
C LEU A 66 -9.20 1.13 7.51
N GLY A 67 -10.12 1.48 6.61
CA GLY A 67 -10.45 0.64 5.46
C GLY A 67 -9.27 0.42 4.51
N LYS A 68 -8.43 1.45 4.31
CA LYS A 68 -7.21 1.33 3.51
C LYS A 68 -6.14 0.46 4.18
N GLU A 69 -5.98 0.56 5.48
CA GLU A 69 -5.06 -0.31 6.22
C GLU A 69 -5.52 -1.77 6.15
N GLU A 70 -6.81 -2.05 6.29
CA GLU A 70 -7.38 -3.39 6.11
C GLU A 70 -7.11 -3.94 4.70
N GLU A 71 -7.34 -3.14 3.66
CA GLU A 71 -7.04 -3.50 2.28
C GLU A 71 -5.55 -3.84 2.09
N ILE A 72 -4.65 -3.03 2.66
CA ILE A 72 -3.20 -3.28 2.63
C ILE A 72 -2.86 -4.61 3.33
N GLN A 73 -3.41 -4.87 4.50
CA GLN A 73 -3.15 -6.12 5.23
C GLN A 73 -3.67 -7.35 4.47
N ASN A 74 -4.86 -7.25 3.87
CA ASN A 74 -5.41 -8.31 3.02
C ASN A 74 -4.52 -8.58 1.79
N LEU A 75 -4.06 -7.52 1.10
CA LEU A 75 -3.16 -7.66 -0.05
C LEU A 75 -1.81 -8.26 0.35
N LYS A 76 -1.25 -7.86 1.51
CA LYS A 76 -0.02 -8.46 2.04
C LYS A 76 -0.20 -9.95 2.33
N ALA A 77 -1.29 -10.34 3.01
CA ALA A 77 -1.58 -11.75 3.28
C ALA A 77 -1.72 -12.57 1.98
N GLN A 78 -2.36 -12.00 0.96
CA GLN A 78 -2.47 -12.64 -0.36
C GLN A 78 -1.12 -12.78 -1.07
N LEU A 79 -0.20 -11.82 -0.91
CA LEU A 79 1.15 -11.87 -1.47
C LEU A 79 2.02 -12.90 -0.73
N GLU A 80 1.92 -12.96 0.61
CA GLU A 80 2.60 -13.97 1.42
C GLU A 80 2.16 -15.39 1.05
N GLY A 81 0.86 -15.58 0.76
CA GLY A 81 0.32 -16.87 0.34
C GLY A 81 0.66 -17.30 -1.10
N LYS A 82 1.05 -16.37 -1.98
CA LYS A 82 1.20 -16.63 -3.42
C LYS A 82 2.60 -17.02 -3.91
N THR A 83 3.61 -17.01 -3.05
CA THR A 83 4.99 -17.13 -3.58
C THR A 83 5.99 -17.69 -2.58
N LYS A 84 5.61 -18.71 -1.80
CA LYS A 84 6.62 -19.41 -0.99
C LYS A 84 7.37 -20.43 -1.84
N LEU A 85 8.31 -19.93 -2.63
CA LEU A 85 9.27 -20.77 -3.31
C LEU A 85 10.17 -21.46 -2.27
N THR A 86 10.24 -22.79 -2.32
CA THR A 86 11.14 -23.61 -1.49
C THR A 86 12.41 -23.91 -2.25
N PHE A 87 13.57 -23.63 -1.65
CA PHE A 87 14.86 -23.93 -2.24
C PHE A 87 15.31 -25.36 -1.91
N ASP A 88 15.69 -26.14 -2.91
CA ASP A 88 16.15 -27.54 -2.74
C ASP A 88 17.68 -27.69 -2.59
N GLY A 89 18.41 -26.57 -2.60
CA GLY A 89 19.87 -26.54 -2.64
C GLY A 89 20.46 -26.17 -4.00
N LYS A 90 19.66 -26.17 -5.08
CA LYS A 90 20.08 -25.77 -6.44
C LYS A 90 19.08 -24.81 -7.10
N ILE A 91 17.79 -25.12 -7.02
CA ILE A 91 16.70 -24.43 -7.72
C ILE A 91 15.51 -24.23 -6.78
N TYR A 92 14.59 -23.35 -7.17
CA TYR A 92 13.40 -23.05 -6.38
C TYR A 92 12.19 -23.82 -6.90
N TRP A 93 11.34 -24.27 -5.99
CA TRP A 93 10.09 -24.99 -6.29
C TRP A 93 8.91 -24.24 -5.72
N LEU A 94 7.81 -24.21 -6.46
CA LEU A 94 6.52 -23.80 -5.94
C LEU A 94 5.69 -25.05 -5.66
N GLU A 95 5.04 -25.12 -4.50
CA GLU A 95 4.17 -26.25 -4.16
C GLU A 95 3.08 -26.44 -5.24
N GLY A 96 3.00 -27.67 -5.79
CA GLY A 96 2.06 -28.02 -6.85
C GLY A 96 2.51 -27.69 -8.28
N ASP A 97 3.60 -26.94 -8.46
CA ASP A 97 4.21 -26.73 -9.78
C ASP A 97 5.16 -27.89 -10.13
N LYS A 98 5.14 -28.32 -11.39
CA LYS A 98 6.00 -29.37 -11.93
C LYS A 98 7.30 -28.82 -12.51
N THR A 99 7.38 -27.51 -12.70
CA THR A 99 8.52 -26.84 -13.30
C THR A 99 9.21 -25.96 -12.26
N PRO A 100 10.50 -26.17 -11.98
CA PRO A 100 11.22 -25.34 -11.02
C PRO A 100 11.57 -23.97 -11.61
N TYR A 101 12.00 -23.08 -10.71
CA TYR A 101 12.38 -21.70 -11.00
C TYR A 101 13.89 -21.51 -10.86
N CYS A 102 14.44 -20.61 -11.68
CA CYS A 102 15.87 -20.31 -11.70
C CYS A 102 16.32 -19.57 -10.44
N SER A 103 17.19 -20.19 -9.64
CA SER A 103 17.81 -19.58 -8.45
C SER A 103 18.55 -18.29 -8.76
N LYS A 104 19.35 -18.25 -9.84
CA LYS A 104 20.06 -17.03 -10.24
C LYS A 104 19.15 -15.85 -10.55
N CYS A 105 18.04 -16.08 -11.26
CA CYS A 105 17.11 -15.01 -11.60
C CYS A 105 16.31 -14.54 -10.38
N TYR A 106 15.92 -15.49 -9.53
CA TYR A 106 15.16 -15.19 -8.34
C TYR A 106 16.00 -14.46 -7.28
N GLU A 107 17.22 -14.90 -7.01
CA GLU A 107 18.07 -14.28 -5.97
C GLU A 107 18.63 -12.93 -6.40
N LYS A 108 18.92 -12.74 -7.69
CA LYS A 108 19.48 -11.48 -8.20
C LYS A 108 18.40 -10.40 -8.38
N ASP A 109 17.30 -10.76 -9.02
CA ASP A 109 16.31 -9.79 -9.53
C ASP A 109 14.89 -10.05 -8.98
N SER A 110 14.71 -10.99 -8.04
CA SER A 110 13.39 -11.46 -7.56
C SER A 110 12.48 -11.99 -8.68
N LEU A 111 13.08 -12.43 -9.79
CA LEU A 111 12.36 -12.91 -10.96
C LEU A 111 12.11 -14.42 -10.86
N ALA A 112 10.87 -14.80 -10.61
CA ALA A 112 10.41 -16.20 -10.65
C ALA A 112 10.28 -16.69 -12.11
N PHE A 113 11.42 -16.99 -12.74
CA PHE A 113 11.50 -17.49 -14.11
C PHE A 113 11.58 -19.02 -14.15
N HIS A 114 10.62 -19.68 -14.81
CA HIS A 114 10.59 -21.13 -14.98
C HIS A 114 11.80 -21.65 -15.78
N LEU A 115 12.37 -22.75 -15.31
CA LEU A 115 13.42 -23.48 -16.01
C LEU A 115 12.84 -24.37 -17.09
N SER A 116 13.63 -24.65 -18.12
CA SER A 116 13.33 -25.62 -19.16
C SER A 116 14.09 -26.91 -18.90
N PHE A 117 13.45 -28.06 -19.15
CA PHE A 117 14.08 -29.38 -18.98
C PHE A 117 14.77 -29.81 -20.27
N ALA A 118 16.04 -30.19 -20.17
CA ALA A 118 16.79 -30.81 -21.25
C ALA A 118 17.07 -32.27 -20.93
N LYS A 119 16.65 -33.17 -21.82
CA LYS A 119 16.97 -34.60 -21.75
C LYS A 119 18.43 -34.86 -22.16
N ALA A 120 19.03 -35.90 -21.59
CA ALA A 120 20.31 -36.40 -22.07
C ALA A 120 20.18 -36.81 -23.55
N TYR A 121 21.09 -36.33 -24.38
CA TYR A 121 21.13 -36.68 -25.80
C TYR A 121 22.58 -36.82 -26.26
N PRO A 122 22.98 -37.96 -26.88
CA PRO A 122 24.38 -38.24 -27.20
C PRO A 122 25.12 -37.17 -28.02
N ALA A 123 24.40 -36.32 -28.76
CA ALA A 123 24.99 -35.23 -29.54
C ALA A 123 25.18 -33.92 -28.77
N TRP A 124 24.54 -33.74 -27.61
CA TRP A 124 24.49 -32.45 -26.88
C TRP A 124 24.74 -32.56 -25.37
N GLY A 125 24.87 -33.78 -24.83
CA GLY A 125 25.30 -34.01 -23.45
C GLY A 125 24.74 -35.28 -22.82
N ASP A 126 25.45 -35.77 -21.82
CA ASP A 126 25.26 -37.13 -21.28
C ASP A 126 24.30 -37.16 -20.09
N ARG A 127 23.76 -36.00 -19.67
CA ARG A 127 22.98 -35.85 -18.44
C ARG A 127 21.78 -34.94 -18.62
N GLU A 128 20.67 -35.35 -18.01
CA GLU A 128 19.48 -34.53 -17.86
C GLU A 128 19.78 -33.32 -16.96
N HIS A 129 19.22 -32.16 -17.32
CA HIS A 129 19.46 -30.94 -16.57
C HIS A 129 18.35 -29.91 -16.81
N TRP A 130 18.25 -28.98 -15.87
CA TRP A 130 17.44 -27.78 -16.01
C TRP A 130 18.28 -26.64 -16.56
N TYR A 131 17.70 -25.82 -17.44
CA TYR A 131 18.37 -24.64 -17.99
C TYR A 131 17.45 -23.42 -18.03
N CYS A 132 18.03 -22.25 -17.83
CA CYS A 132 17.30 -20.98 -17.80
C CYS A 132 17.45 -20.25 -19.13
N LEU A 133 16.33 -19.97 -19.81
CA LEU A 133 16.32 -19.17 -21.05
C LEU A 133 16.55 -17.66 -20.82
N ASN A 134 16.39 -17.18 -19.58
CA ASN A 134 16.60 -15.77 -19.26
C ASN A 134 18.09 -15.45 -19.00
N CYS A 135 18.81 -16.33 -18.30
CA CYS A 135 20.19 -16.06 -17.87
C CYS A 135 21.22 -17.12 -18.30
N ASN A 136 20.80 -18.12 -19.10
CA ASN A 136 21.63 -19.21 -19.60
C ASN A 136 22.31 -20.05 -18.50
N ALA A 137 21.78 -20.04 -17.28
CA ALA A 137 22.25 -20.91 -16.20
C ALA A 137 21.82 -22.37 -16.42
N THR A 138 22.68 -23.31 -16.07
CA THR A 138 22.44 -24.75 -16.18
C THR A 138 22.58 -25.42 -14.82
N PHE A 139 21.64 -26.29 -14.47
CA PHE A 139 21.56 -27.01 -13.21
C PHE A 139 21.44 -28.51 -13.48
N TYR A 140 22.50 -29.26 -13.22
CA TYR A 140 22.53 -30.71 -13.43
C TYR A 140 21.91 -31.44 -12.24
N ASP A 141 21.10 -32.46 -12.52
CA ASP A 141 20.67 -33.41 -11.50
C ASP A 141 21.89 -34.20 -10.99
N SER A 142 21.85 -34.52 -9.69
CA SER A 142 22.93 -35.19 -8.97
C SER A 142 22.95 -36.68 -9.27
#